data_AF-A0A212PCJ4-F1
#
_entry.id   AF-A0A212PCJ4-F1
#
_cell.length_a   1.000
_cell.length_b   1.000
_cell.length_c   1.000
_cell.angle_alpha   90.00
_cell.angle_beta   90.00
_cell.angle_gamma   90.00
#
_symmetry.space_group_name_H-M   'P 1'
#
loop_
_entity.id
_entity.type
_entity.pdbx_description
1 polymer ?
#
loop_
_entity_poly.entity_id
_entity_poly.type
_entity_poly.pdbx_seq_one_letter_code
_entity_poly.pdbx_strand_id
1 'polypeptide(L)'
;MALLRTFTKLLLLAAFTASTAAQSAAAEPAGQNAMRLVDLVKPHQREALAIRFMVQVSPIPLPEGVSGCTVAKATPALKDYFARLYSDHLDEASLRDAVTFFESKEGSAAVETGLQHEEKIYTSAAKGETIAGEEPEYPPQIRRALETFSATTAGKALTGKEELSSRQPFRSEITDIRDTALGDCIRELAVRKSPEAP
;
A
#
# COMPACT_ATOMS: atom_id res chain seq x y z
N MET A 1 69.95 52.30 -6.61
CA MET A 1 70.35 52.42 -5.18
C MET A 1 69.69 51.29 -4.43
N ALA A 2 70.51 50.42 -3.84
CA ALA A 2 70.12 49.16 -3.20
C ALA A 2 69.78 49.35 -1.72
N LEU A 3 68.75 48.67 -1.21
CA LEU A 3 68.52 48.31 0.21
C LEU A 3 67.32 47.35 0.21
N LEU A 4 67.23 46.27 0.97
CA LEU A 4 68.15 45.49 1.79
C LEU A 4 67.39 44.18 2.05
N ARG A 5 68.07 43.03 2.02
CA ARG A 5 67.48 41.73 2.37
C ARG A 5 67.20 41.67 3.87
N THR A 6 66.03 41.15 4.26
CA THR A 6 65.86 40.47 5.55
C THR A 6 65.04 39.20 5.37
N PHE A 7 65.51 38.16 6.05
CA PHE A 7 65.15 36.76 5.95
C PHE A 7 64.15 36.40 7.06
N THR A 8 63.30 35.39 6.77
CA THR A 8 62.62 34.48 7.72
C THR A 8 61.50 35.03 8.61
N LYS A 9 60.27 34.51 8.40
CA LYS A 9 59.68 33.49 9.28
C LYS A 9 58.39 32.90 8.67
N LEU A 10 58.38 31.57 8.67
CA LEU A 10 57.24 30.68 8.47
C LEU A 10 56.07 31.09 9.38
N LEU A 11 54.85 31.20 8.84
CA LEU A 11 53.64 30.96 9.62
C LEU A 11 52.48 30.57 8.69
N LEU A 12 52.10 29.30 8.82
CA LEU A 12 50.88 28.65 8.39
C LEU A 12 49.69 29.61 8.28
N LEU A 13 49.07 29.70 7.09
CA LEU A 13 47.65 29.99 7.00
C LEU A 13 46.95 28.93 6.15
N ALA A 14 46.04 28.26 6.85
CA ALA A 14 45.07 27.26 6.45
C ALA A 14 44.57 27.38 5.00
N ALA A 15 44.66 26.25 4.29
CA ALA A 15 43.84 26.01 3.13
C ALA A 15 42.36 26.00 3.57
N PHE A 16 41.61 27.04 3.19
CA PHE A 16 40.16 26.99 3.19
C PHE A 16 39.75 26.04 2.07
N THR A 17 39.72 24.74 2.34
CA THR A 17 38.90 23.81 1.56
C THR A 17 37.46 24.14 1.89
N ALA A 18 36.83 24.95 1.05
CA ALA A 18 35.40 25.07 0.99
C ALA A 18 34.85 23.69 0.59
N SER A 19 34.63 22.84 1.59
CA SER A 19 33.80 21.66 1.46
C SER A 19 32.39 22.18 1.18
N THR A 20 32.06 22.38 -0.10
CA THR A 20 30.67 22.31 -0.54
C THR A 20 30.20 20.91 -0.21
N ALA A 21 29.66 20.75 1.00
CA ALA A 21 28.70 19.72 1.27
C ALA A 21 27.55 20.01 0.31
N ALA A 22 27.62 19.40 -0.88
CA ALA A 22 26.43 19.05 -1.61
C ALA A 22 25.65 18.15 -0.65
N GLN A 23 24.83 18.78 0.18
CA GLN A 23 23.70 18.14 0.79
C GLN A 23 22.87 17.70 -0.42
N SER A 24 23.11 16.47 -0.88
CA SER A 24 22.06 15.71 -1.51
C SER A 24 20.88 15.89 -0.59
N ALA A 25 19.92 16.69 -1.02
CA ALA A 25 18.58 16.62 -0.50
C ALA A 25 18.22 15.14 -0.67
N ALA A 26 18.33 14.38 0.42
CA ALA A 26 17.69 13.10 0.51
C ALA A 26 16.24 13.40 0.16
N ALA A 27 15.80 12.90 -1.00
CA ALA A 27 14.42 13.07 -1.42
C ALA A 27 13.56 12.72 -0.20
N GLU A 28 12.77 13.67 0.29
CA GLU A 28 11.66 13.31 1.17
C GLU A 28 10.94 12.17 0.47
N PRO A 29 10.72 11.03 1.15
CA PRO A 29 10.33 9.83 0.44
C PRO A 29 8.99 10.12 -0.21
N ALA A 30 8.91 9.93 -1.53
CA ALA A 30 7.65 9.81 -2.27
C ALA A 30 6.68 8.74 -1.68
N GLY A 31 7.06 8.08 -0.58
CA GLY A 31 6.29 7.09 0.17
C GLY A 31 5.32 7.65 1.22
N GLN A 32 5.39 8.90 1.69
CA GLN A 32 4.48 9.33 2.78
C GLN A 32 3.03 9.51 2.29
N ASN A 33 2.81 10.25 1.19
CA ASN A 33 1.47 10.40 0.62
C ASN A 33 0.97 9.10 0.00
N ALA A 34 1.86 8.26 -0.54
CA ALA A 34 1.51 6.93 -1.00
C ALA A 34 1.00 6.04 0.15
N MET A 35 1.71 5.97 1.27
CA MET A 35 1.27 5.20 2.44
C MET A 35 -0.03 5.77 3.04
N ARG A 36 -0.15 7.11 3.13
CA ARG A 36 -1.40 7.76 3.54
C ARG A 36 -2.56 7.39 2.64
N LEU A 37 -2.34 7.36 1.33
CA LEU A 37 -3.34 6.93 0.36
C LEU A 37 -3.71 5.45 0.52
N VAL A 38 -2.77 4.57 0.90
CA VAL A 38 -3.07 3.17 1.27
C VAL A 38 -3.98 3.10 2.48
N ASP A 39 -3.75 3.90 3.51
CA ASP A 39 -4.58 3.91 4.70
C ASP A 39 -6.00 4.47 4.44
N LEU A 40 -6.12 5.43 3.51
CA LEU A 40 -7.39 6.02 3.11
C LEU A 40 -8.22 5.13 2.18
N VAL A 41 -7.59 4.58 1.13
CA VAL A 41 -8.26 3.74 0.11
C VAL A 41 -8.45 2.30 0.59
N LYS A 42 -7.70 1.89 1.62
CA LYS A 42 -7.82 0.57 2.28
C LYS A 42 -7.72 -0.64 1.34
N PRO A 43 -6.83 -0.67 0.33
CA PRO A 43 -6.72 -1.83 -0.56
C PRO A 43 -6.29 -3.10 0.19
N HIS A 44 -5.52 -2.97 1.27
CA HIS A 44 -5.16 -4.07 2.17
C HIS A 44 -6.36 -4.72 2.86
N GLN A 45 -7.46 -3.98 3.09
CA GLN A 45 -8.69 -4.54 3.67
C GLN A 45 -9.47 -5.35 2.65
N ARG A 46 -9.48 -4.93 1.38
CA ARG A 46 -10.05 -5.69 0.26
C ARG A 46 -9.36 -7.04 0.12
N GLU A 47 -8.03 -7.04 0.15
CA GLU A 47 -7.24 -8.28 0.15
C GLU A 47 -7.49 -9.12 1.40
N ALA A 48 -7.69 -8.51 2.57
CA ALA A 48 -8.05 -9.25 3.77
C ALA A 48 -9.42 -9.95 3.66
N LEU A 49 -10.40 -9.35 2.96
CA LEU A 49 -11.67 -10.02 2.65
C LEU A 49 -11.44 -11.22 1.71
N ALA A 50 -10.63 -11.05 0.66
CA ALA A 50 -10.29 -12.13 -0.26
C ALA A 50 -9.59 -13.30 0.44
N ILE A 51 -8.63 -13.03 1.33
CA ILE A 51 -7.93 -14.05 2.13
C ILE A 51 -8.93 -14.84 2.99
N ARG A 52 -9.82 -14.14 3.69
CA ARG A 52 -10.84 -14.79 4.54
C ARG A 52 -11.77 -15.67 3.72
N PHE A 53 -12.23 -15.15 2.58
CA PHE A 53 -13.07 -15.91 1.66
C PHE A 53 -12.36 -17.17 1.16
N MET A 54 -11.13 -17.05 0.66
CA MET A 54 -10.34 -18.19 0.17
C MET A 54 -10.16 -19.29 1.21
N VAL A 55 -9.88 -18.92 2.47
CA VAL A 55 -9.78 -19.88 3.57
C VAL A 55 -11.12 -20.54 3.85
N GLN A 56 -12.21 -19.76 3.84
CA GLN A 56 -13.56 -20.25 4.11
C GLN A 56 -14.06 -21.25 3.05
N VAL A 57 -13.77 -21.01 1.77
CA VAL A 57 -14.19 -21.89 0.67
C VAL A 57 -13.12 -22.93 0.29
N SER A 58 -12.05 -23.04 1.07
CA SER A 58 -10.99 -24.01 0.85
C SER A 58 -11.54 -25.44 0.87
N PRO A 59 -11.22 -26.29 -0.13
CA PRO A 59 -11.61 -27.70 -0.12
C PRO A 59 -10.81 -28.50 0.90
N ILE A 60 -9.73 -27.94 1.44
CA ILE A 60 -8.87 -28.56 2.45
C ILE A 60 -9.23 -27.98 3.82
N PRO A 61 -9.48 -28.82 4.85
CA PRO A 61 -9.65 -28.35 6.21
C PRO A 61 -8.39 -27.64 6.71
N LEU A 62 -8.52 -26.37 7.09
CA LEU A 62 -7.43 -25.60 7.65
C LEU A 62 -7.61 -25.39 9.16
N PRO A 63 -6.52 -25.17 9.93
CA PRO A 63 -6.62 -24.89 11.36
C PRO A 63 -7.53 -23.70 11.66
N GLU A 64 -8.27 -23.79 12.77
CA GLU A 64 -9.03 -22.65 13.29
C GLU A 64 -8.11 -21.43 13.52
N GLY A 65 -8.60 -20.24 13.16
CA GLY A 65 -7.83 -19.00 13.30
C GLY A 65 -6.81 -18.74 12.19
N VAL A 66 -6.62 -19.65 11.23
CA VAL A 66 -5.65 -19.46 10.14
C VAL A 66 -5.93 -18.21 9.30
N SER A 67 -7.21 -17.88 9.06
CA SER A 67 -7.60 -16.69 8.28
C SER A 67 -7.18 -15.41 9.00
N GLY A 68 -7.48 -15.30 10.30
CA GLY A 68 -7.08 -14.17 11.13
C GLY A 68 -5.56 -14.02 11.21
N CYS A 69 -4.84 -15.13 11.40
CA CYS A 69 -3.38 -15.13 11.39
C CYS A 69 -2.82 -14.68 10.04
N THR A 70 -3.34 -15.22 8.93
CA THR A 70 -2.87 -14.92 7.57
C THR A 70 -3.07 -13.44 7.26
N VAL A 71 -4.25 -12.90 7.56
CA VAL A 71 -4.53 -11.46 7.41
C VAL A 71 -3.55 -10.62 8.23
N ALA A 72 -3.33 -10.97 9.50
CA ALA A 72 -2.45 -10.21 10.38
C ALA A 72 -1.00 -10.18 9.86
N LYS A 73 -0.48 -11.32 9.38
CA LYS A 73 0.88 -11.41 8.83
C LYS A 73 1.02 -10.77 7.44
N ALA A 74 0.01 -10.87 6.59
CA ALA A 74 0.05 -10.31 5.24
C ALA A 74 -0.12 -8.77 5.23
N THR A 75 -0.88 -8.21 6.18
CA THR A 75 -1.27 -6.79 6.16
C THR A 75 -0.08 -5.82 6.04
N PRO A 76 1.02 -5.93 6.81
CA PRO A 76 2.15 -5.01 6.66
C PRO A 76 2.75 -5.05 5.25
N ALA A 77 3.02 -6.24 4.72
CA ALA A 77 3.60 -6.41 3.39
C ALA A 77 2.64 -5.91 2.28
N LEU A 78 1.33 -6.12 2.44
CA LEU A 78 0.32 -5.58 1.53
C LEU A 78 0.32 -4.05 1.53
N LYS A 79 0.46 -3.41 2.71
CA LYS A 79 0.54 -1.95 2.79
C LYS A 79 1.78 -1.41 2.07
N ASP A 80 2.94 -2.01 2.32
CA ASP A 80 4.20 -1.62 1.67
C ASP A 80 4.13 -1.82 0.16
N TYR A 81 3.53 -2.94 -0.27
CA TYR A 81 3.25 -3.23 -1.67
C TYR A 81 2.39 -2.14 -2.33
N PHE A 82 1.24 -1.80 -1.76
CA PHE A 82 0.36 -0.79 -2.35
C PHE A 82 0.97 0.62 -2.28
N ALA A 83 1.76 0.93 -1.25
CA ALA A 83 2.46 2.21 -1.16
C ALA A 83 3.47 2.35 -2.31
N ARG A 84 4.27 1.29 -2.56
CA ARG A 84 5.18 1.25 -3.71
C ARG A 84 4.44 1.33 -5.04
N LEU A 85 3.36 0.56 -5.20
CA LEU A 85 2.52 0.62 -6.40
C LEU A 85 2.02 2.05 -6.67
N TYR A 86 1.65 2.79 -5.61
CA TYR A 86 1.16 4.15 -5.75
C TYR A 86 2.30 5.13 -6.06
N SER A 87 3.45 5.02 -5.41
CA SER A 87 4.61 5.88 -5.69
C SER A 87 5.21 5.65 -7.08
N ASP A 88 5.12 4.43 -7.61
CA ASP A 88 5.66 4.08 -8.92
C ASP A 88 4.77 4.57 -10.08
N HIS A 89 3.50 4.89 -9.80
CA HIS A 89 2.50 5.21 -10.82
C HIS A 89 1.85 6.58 -10.67
N LEU A 90 2.07 7.27 -9.56
CA LEU A 90 1.56 8.61 -9.31
C LEU A 90 2.73 9.53 -8.99
N ASP A 91 2.77 10.68 -9.65
CA ASP A 91 3.64 11.76 -9.20
C ASP A 91 3.13 12.34 -7.87
N GLU A 92 4.01 13.10 -7.22
CA GLU A 92 3.74 13.66 -5.89
C GLU A 92 2.51 14.60 -5.86
N ALA A 93 2.26 15.32 -6.96
CA ALA A 93 1.06 16.14 -7.09
C ALA A 93 -0.21 15.29 -7.12
N SER A 94 -0.21 14.23 -7.93
CA SER A 94 -1.34 13.29 -8.04
C SER A 94 -1.58 12.52 -6.75
N LEU A 95 -0.51 12.16 -6.02
CA LEU A 95 -0.62 11.56 -4.68
C LEU A 95 -1.33 12.49 -3.69
N ARG A 96 -0.95 13.77 -3.65
CA ARG A 96 -1.60 14.77 -2.78
C ARG A 96 -3.05 15.02 -3.16
N ASP A 97 -3.35 15.11 -4.45
CA ASP A 97 -4.72 15.30 -4.93
C ASP A 97 -5.61 14.10 -4.56
N ALA A 98 -5.09 12.89 -4.70
CA ALA A 98 -5.77 11.67 -4.29
C ALA A 98 -6.00 11.61 -2.79
N VAL A 99 -4.97 11.88 -1.98
CA VAL A 99 -5.09 11.97 -0.52
C VAL A 99 -6.19 12.98 -0.15
N THR A 100 -6.14 14.18 -0.73
CA THR A 100 -7.15 15.23 -0.49
C THR A 100 -8.55 14.74 -0.80
N PHE A 101 -8.75 14.06 -1.92
CA PHE A 101 -10.05 13.50 -2.28
C PHE A 101 -10.51 12.43 -1.29
N PHE A 102 -9.67 11.44 -0.96
CA PHE A 102 -10.08 10.35 -0.08
C PHE A 102 -10.18 10.75 1.41
N GLU A 103 -9.65 11.92 1.77
CA GLU A 103 -9.92 12.57 3.07
C GLU A 103 -11.24 13.32 3.12
N SER A 104 -11.78 13.70 1.95
CA SER A 104 -13.10 14.31 1.90
C SER A 104 -14.16 13.33 2.39
N LYS A 105 -15.29 13.89 2.85
CA LYS A 105 -16.45 13.10 3.27
C LYS A 105 -16.91 12.15 2.17
N GLU A 106 -16.98 12.65 0.93
CA GLU A 106 -17.43 11.90 -0.23
C GLU A 106 -16.45 10.79 -0.61
N GLY A 107 -15.15 11.06 -0.58
CA GLY A 107 -14.10 10.07 -0.89
C GLY A 107 -14.02 8.96 0.15
N SER A 108 -14.06 9.30 1.45
CA SER A 108 -14.10 8.30 2.52
C SER A 108 -15.36 7.43 2.44
N ALA A 109 -16.54 8.05 2.21
CA ALA A 109 -17.79 7.32 2.07
C ALA A 109 -17.79 6.40 0.83
N ALA A 110 -17.16 6.81 -0.28
CA ALA A 110 -16.99 5.95 -1.45
C ALA A 110 -16.19 4.69 -1.13
N VAL A 111 -15.09 4.81 -0.38
CA VAL A 111 -14.27 3.66 0.04
C VAL A 111 -15.07 2.72 0.94
N GLU A 112 -15.81 3.27 1.90
CA GLU A 112 -16.65 2.47 2.81
C GLU A 112 -17.76 1.71 2.06
N THR A 113 -18.49 2.38 1.17
CA THR A 113 -19.51 1.73 0.34
C THR A 113 -18.90 0.63 -0.53
N GLY A 114 -17.72 0.86 -1.12
CA GLY A 114 -17.03 -0.16 -1.89
C GLY A 114 -16.62 -1.38 -1.06
N LEU A 115 -16.08 -1.17 0.13
CA LEU A 115 -15.70 -2.28 1.04
C LEU A 115 -16.91 -3.09 1.51
N GLN A 116 -18.00 -2.42 1.88
CA GLN A 116 -19.24 -3.09 2.27
C GLN A 116 -19.82 -3.91 1.12
N HIS A 117 -19.75 -3.38 -0.09
CA HIS A 117 -20.16 -4.09 -1.30
C HIS A 117 -19.33 -5.35 -1.54
N GLU A 118 -18.01 -5.26 -1.44
CA GLU A 118 -17.13 -6.43 -1.56
C GLU A 118 -17.35 -7.47 -0.46
N GLU A 119 -17.56 -7.02 0.78
CA GLU A 119 -17.87 -7.93 1.89
C GLU A 119 -19.20 -8.68 1.65
N LYS A 120 -20.22 -7.97 1.14
CA LYS A 120 -21.48 -8.58 0.72
C LYS A 120 -21.24 -9.63 -0.38
N ILE A 121 -20.45 -9.29 -1.40
CA ILE A 121 -20.10 -10.22 -2.49
C ILE A 121 -19.46 -11.50 -1.92
N TYR A 122 -18.41 -11.39 -1.11
CA TYR A 122 -17.73 -12.56 -0.56
C TYR A 122 -18.63 -13.36 0.39
N THR A 123 -19.47 -12.70 1.19
CA THR A 123 -20.41 -13.37 2.09
C THR A 123 -21.46 -14.17 1.33
N SER A 124 -22.01 -13.61 0.27
CA SER A 124 -22.99 -14.30 -0.59
C SER A 124 -22.34 -15.42 -1.41
N ALA A 125 -21.15 -15.18 -1.97
CA ALA A 125 -20.38 -16.20 -2.69
C ALA A 125 -20.05 -17.40 -1.79
N ALA A 126 -19.71 -17.17 -0.52
CA ALA A 126 -19.42 -18.25 0.43
C ALA A 126 -20.66 -19.08 0.80
N LYS A 127 -21.87 -18.57 0.54
CA LYS A 127 -23.14 -19.31 0.65
C LYS A 127 -23.54 -20.02 -0.65
N GLY A 128 -22.75 -19.88 -1.72
CA GLY A 128 -23.06 -20.42 -3.04
C GLY A 128 -24.07 -19.59 -3.85
N GLU A 129 -24.31 -18.33 -3.45
CA GLU A 129 -25.18 -17.43 -4.19
C GLU A 129 -24.47 -16.89 -5.44
N THR A 130 -25.18 -16.79 -6.56
CA THR A 130 -24.64 -16.23 -7.82
C THR A 130 -24.71 -14.71 -7.78
N ILE A 131 -23.56 -14.06 -7.97
CA ILE A 131 -23.44 -12.59 -7.98
C ILE A 131 -22.77 -12.21 -9.29
N ALA A 132 -23.55 -11.77 -10.27
CA ALA A 132 -23.06 -11.41 -11.59
C ALA A 132 -23.21 -9.90 -11.81
N GLY A 133 -22.08 -9.21 -12.02
CA GLY A 133 -22.06 -7.82 -12.49
C GLY A 133 -22.67 -6.79 -11.53
N GLU A 134 -22.67 -7.04 -10.22
CA GLU A 134 -23.18 -6.09 -9.24
C GLU A 134 -22.11 -5.00 -8.98
N GLU A 135 -22.39 -3.77 -9.39
CA GLU A 135 -21.58 -2.59 -9.04
C GLU A 135 -22.05 -2.00 -7.69
N PRO A 136 -21.15 -1.37 -6.91
CA PRO A 136 -21.56 -0.68 -5.68
C PRO A 136 -22.52 0.47 -5.98
N GLU A 137 -23.66 0.50 -5.28
CA GLU A 137 -24.63 1.58 -5.42
C GLU A 137 -24.23 2.80 -4.60
N TYR A 138 -23.63 3.80 -5.27
CA TYR A 138 -23.28 5.06 -4.64
C TYR A 138 -24.45 6.06 -4.61
N PRO A 139 -24.66 6.76 -3.48
CA PRO A 139 -25.50 7.95 -3.42
C PRO A 139 -25.12 9.00 -4.49
N PRO A 140 -26.09 9.77 -5.04
CA PRO A 140 -25.83 10.67 -6.18
C PRO A 140 -24.67 11.66 -5.96
N GLN A 141 -24.54 12.18 -4.74
CA GLN A 141 -23.46 13.12 -4.38
C GLN A 141 -22.08 12.44 -4.39
N ILE A 142 -21.99 11.20 -3.93
CA ILE A 142 -20.74 10.42 -3.94
C ILE A 142 -20.40 10.03 -5.37
N ARG A 143 -21.40 9.60 -6.15
CA ARG A 143 -21.22 9.27 -7.57
C ARG A 143 -20.67 10.45 -8.36
N ARG A 144 -21.27 11.63 -8.23
CA ARG A 144 -20.79 12.85 -8.89
C ARG A 144 -19.37 13.23 -8.43
N ALA A 145 -19.06 13.06 -7.15
CA ALA A 145 -17.72 13.31 -6.63
C ALA A 145 -16.69 12.33 -7.21
N LEU A 146 -17.02 11.04 -7.31
CA LEU A 146 -16.18 10.02 -7.95
C LEU A 146 -15.99 10.27 -9.44
N GLU A 147 -17.04 10.67 -10.17
CA GLU A 147 -16.95 11.05 -11.59
C GLU A 147 -16.02 12.26 -11.79
N THR A 148 -16.19 13.29 -10.95
CA THR A 148 -15.34 14.48 -10.98
C THR A 148 -13.89 14.13 -10.66
N PHE A 149 -13.65 13.32 -9.63
CA PHE A 149 -12.33 12.84 -9.29
C PHE A 149 -11.73 12.02 -10.43
N SER A 150 -12.48 11.08 -11.01
CA SER A 150 -12.06 10.23 -12.13
C SER A 150 -11.69 11.01 -13.39
N ALA A 151 -12.14 12.26 -13.53
CA ALA A 151 -11.73 13.14 -14.63
C ALA A 151 -10.34 13.78 -14.40
N THR A 152 -9.84 13.84 -13.16
CA THR A 152 -8.51 14.36 -12.80
C THR A 152 -7.39 13.40 -13.22
N THR A 153 -6.14 13.86 -13.27
CA THR A 153 -4.98 13.01 -13.54
C THR A 153 -4.84 11.90 -12.50
N ALA A 154 -4.93 12.26 -11.21
CA ALA A 154 -4.87 11.32 -10.10
C ALA A 154 -6.01 10.29 -10.18
N GLY A 155 -7.24 10.75 -10.41
CA GLY A 155 -8.41 9.88 -10.51
C GLY A 155 -8.31 8.92 -11.68
N LYS A 156 -7.89 9.34 -12.88
CA LYS A 156 -7.69 8.42 -14.03
C LYS A 156 -6.73 7.28 -13.72
N ALA A 157 -5.63 7.59 -13.03
CA ALA A 157 -4.65 6.60 -12.61
C ALA A 157 -5.17 5.69 -11.48
N LEU A 158 -6.13 6.16 -10.67
CA LEU A 158 -6.67 5.46 -9.51
C LEU A 158 -7.99 4.72 -9.75
N THR A 159 -8.83 5.15 -10.67
CA THR A 159 -10.14 4.55 -10.95
C THR A 159 -10.12 3.67 -12.19
N GLY A 160 -9.11 3.80 -13.06
CA GLY A 160 -8.74 2.76 -14.04
C GLY A 160 -8.11 1.51 -13.41
N LYS A 161 -8.11 1.38 -12.07
CA LYS A 161 -7.29 0.46 -11.29
C LYS A 161 -7.66 -1.01 -11.33
N GLU A 162 -8.81 -1.41 -11.84
CA GLU A 162 -8.97 -2.81 -12.25
C GLU A 162 -7.87 -3.21 -13.24
N GLU A 163 -7.21 -2.26 -13.91
CA GLU A 163 -6.09 -2.48 -14.83
C GLU A 163 -4.69 -2.38 -14.19
N LEU A 164 -4.53 -1.81 -12.99
CA LEU A 164 -3.23 -1.73 -12.29
C LEU A 164 -3.00 -2.94 -11.38
N SER A 165 -3.95 -3.30 -10.52
CA SER A 165 -3.82 -4.51 -9.69
C SER A 165 -3.93 -5.80 -10.50
N SER A 166 -4.54 -5.77 -11.69
CA SER A 166 -4.65 -6.94 -12.57
C SER A 166 -3.42 -7.22 -13.42
N ARG A 167 -2.43 -6.31 -13.48
CA ARG A 167 -1.21 -6.60 -14.24
C ARG A 167 -0.48 -7.77 -13.58
N GLN A 168 0.03 -8.68 -14.40
CA GLN A 168 0.65 -9.93 -13.93
C GLN A 168 1.69 -9.78 -12.80
N PRO A 169 2.69 -8.86 -12.87
CA PRO A 169 3.70 -8.77 -11.80
C PRO A 169 3.12 -8.38 -10.43
N PHE A 170 2.07 -7.56 -10.45
CA PHE A 170 1.36 -7.09 -9.27
C PHE A 170 0.49 -8.18 -8.65
N ARG A 171 -0.22 -8.93 -9.51
CA ARG A 171 -1.01 -10.08 -9.08
C ARG A 171 -0.16 -11.22 -8.50
N SER A 172 1.03 -11.48 -9.07
CA SER A 172 1.96 -12.47 -8.52
C SER A 172 2.47 -12.06 -7.15
N GLU A 173 2.83 -10.80 -6.96
CA GLU A 173 3.37 -10.32 -5.69
C GLU A 173 2.33 -10.39 -4.55
N ILE A 174 1.08 -9.98 -4.80
CA ILE A 174 -0.01 -10.16 -3.82
C ILE A 174 -0.21 -11.64 -3.47
N THR A 175 -0.15 -12.51 -4.48
CA THR A 175 -0.27 -13.96 -4.30
C THR A 175 0.86 -14.51 -3.43
N ASP A 176 2.10 -14.12 -3.69
CA ASP A 176 3.27 -14.56 -2.93
C ASP A 176 3.22 -14.07 -1.47
N ILE A 177 2.79 -12.83 -1.23
CA ILE A 177 2.58 -12.27 0.11
C ILE A 177 1.56 -13.12 0.88
N ARG A 178 0.42 -13.41 0.25
CA ARG A 178 -0.64 -14.22 0.86
C ARG A 178 -0.16 -15.64 1.16
N ASP A 179 0.43 -16.30 0.19
CA ASP A 179 0.77 -17.72 0.27
C ASP A 179 1.89 -17.95 1.29
N THR A 180 2.85 -17.01 1.39
CA THR A 180 3.86 -16.98 2.44
C THR A 180 3.22 -16.86 3.83
N ALA A 181 2.34 -15.87 4.02
CA ALA A 181 1.64 -15.67 5.29
C ALA A 181 0.77 -16.87 5.69
N LEU A 182 0.09 -17.48 4.71
CA LEU A 182 -0.74 -18.67 4.91
C LEU A 182 0.10 -19.88 5.36
N GLY A 183 1.23 -20.13 4.68
CA GLY A 183 2.15 -21.21 5.01
C GLY A 183 2.74 -21.06 6.43
N ASP A 184 3.11 -19.83 6.82
CA ASP A 184 3.58 -19.53 8.17
C ASP A 184 2.51 -19.83 9.23
N CYS A 185 1.29 -19.36 8.99
CA CYS A 185 0.18 -19.55 9.92
C CYS A 185 -0.24 -21.00 10.08
N ILE A 186 -0.27 -21.78 8.99
CA ILE A 186 -0.55 -23.22 9.06
C ILE A 186 0.51 -23.92 9.92
N ARG A 187 1.80 -23.62 9.72
CA ARG A 187 2.90 -24.21 10.51
C ARG A 187 2.80 -23.82 11.98
N GLU A 188 2.64 -22.55 12.30
CA GLU A 188 2.55 -22.06 13.68
C GLU A 188 1.37 -22.65 14.43
N LEU A 189 0.19 -22.75 13.80
CA LEU A 189 -1.01 -23.28 14.43
C LEU A 189 -1.00 -24.80 14.53
N ALA A 190 -0.35 -25.50 13.60
CA ALA A 190 -0.14 -26.95 13.70
C ALA A 190 0.80 -27.30 14.86
N VAL A 191 1.89 -26.54 15.05
CA VAL A 191 2.84 -26.75 16.17
C VAL A 191 2.17 -26.54 17.52
N ARG A 192 1.31 -25.53 17.66
CA ARG A 192 0.56 -25.27 18.92
C ARG A 192 -0.40 -26.41 19.32
N LYS A 193 -0.82 -27.25 18.37
CA LYS A 193 -1.68 -28.42 18.64
C LYS A 193 -0.89 -29.70 18.96
N SER A 194 0.43 -29.71 18.76
CA SER A 194 1.26 -30.84 19.16
C SER A 194 1.79 -30.54 20.57
N PRO A 195 1.29 -31.18 21.64
CA PRO A 195 1.96 -31.07 22.93
C PRO A 195 3.37 -31.63 22.75
N GLU A 196 4.36 -30.88 23.21
CA GLU A 196 5.70 -31.39 23.47
C GLU A 196 5.52 -32.59 24.42
N ALA A 197 5.69 -33.80 23.88
CA ALA A 197 5.67 -35.01 24.70
C ALA A 197 6.91 -34.97 25.60
N PRO A 198 6.77 -35.04 26.94
CA PRO A 198 7.91 -35.16 27.84
C PRO A 198 8.63 -36.50 27.68
#